data_AF-A0A1E5XNY2-F1
#
_entry.id   AF-A0A1E5XNY2-F1
#
_cell.length_a   1.000
_cell.length_b   1.000
_cell.length_c   1.000
_cell.angle_alpha   90.00
_cell.angle_beta   90.00
_cell.angle_gamma   90.00
#
_symmetry.space_group_name_H-M   'P 1'
#
loop_
_entity.id
_entity.type
_entity.pdbx_description
1 polymer ?
#
loop_
_entity_poly.entity_id
_entity_poly.type
_entity_poly.pdbx_seq_one_letter_code
_entity_poly.pdbx_strand_id
1 'polypeptide(L)'
;MYVVTLLIFFIHIVAFIAGGANLVLMPIVGAKLPTATPEQRGLLFSIIEGFAKVGKYAFATLLVTGILTLWLKWNWVVPNGWFWLKMLGILGMIVFISLNEVNRKKAIAGDAEAGKRSKMFGQLTGVAFLVVVFSAVFAFN
;
A
#
# COMPACT_ATOMS: atom_id res chain seq x y z
N MET A 1 30.16 0.51 -2.13
CA MET A 1 28.82 0.27 -2.73
C MET A 1 27.95 -0.70 -1.92
N TYR A 2 28.52 -1.66 -1.18
CA TYR A 2 27.76 -2.65 -0.39
C TYR A 2 26.83 -2.02 0.68
N VAL A 3 27.35 -1.10 1.50
CA VAL A 3 26.58 -0.45 2.59
C VAL A 3 25.37 0.33 2.06
N VAL A 4 25.54 1.10 0.98
CA VAL A 4 24.44 1.87 0.36
C VAL A 4 23.32 0.95 -0.13
N THR A 5 23.68 -0.17 -0.78
CA THR A 5 22.72 -1.15 -1.28
C THR A 5 21.92 -1.80 -0.15
N LEU A 6 22.57 -2.13 0.97
CA LEU A 6 21.91 -2.65 2.16
C LEU A 6 20.96 -1.65 2.80
N LEU A 7 21.37 -0.37 2.90
CA LEU A 7 20.52 0.68 3.44
C LEU A 7 19.27 0.90 2.58
N ILE A 8 19.41 0.92 1.26
CA ILE A 8 18.26 1.03 0.34
C ILE A 8 17.32 -0.17 0.51
N PHE A 9 17.88 -1.38 0.60
CA PHE A 9 17.07 -2.59 0.81
C PHE A 9 16.35 -2.56 2.17
N PHE A 10 17.01 -2.09 3.22
CA PHE A 10 16.38 -1.91 4.53
C PHE A 10 15.23 -0.89 4.46
N ILE A 11 15.45 0.27 3.85
CA ILE A 11 14.42 1.29 3.64
C ILE A 11 13.25 0.71 2.82
N HIS A 12 13.53 -0.12 1.81
CA HIS A 12 12.50 -0.79 1.02
C HIS A 12 11.60 -1.68 1.88
N ILE A 13 12.20 -2.50 2.76
CA ILE A 13 11.47 -3.38 3.68
C ILE A 13 10.65 -2.56 4.68
N VAL A 14 11.21 -1.50 5.26
CA VAL A 14 10.49 -0.63 6.20
C VAL A 14 9.32 0.07 5.51
N ALA A 15 9.51 0.57 4.30
CA ALA A 15 8.45 1.16 3.48
C ALA A 15 7.35 0.14 3.15
N PHE A 16 7.73 -1.11 2.87
CA PHE A 16 6.80 -2.21 2.66
C PHE A 16 5.93 -2.48 3.89
N ILE A 17 6.54 -2.57 5.07
CA ILE A 17 5.84 -2.78 6.35
C ILE A 17 4.90 -1.61 6.65
N ALA A 18 5.40 -0.37 6.53
CA ALA A 18 4.61 0.84 6.79
C ALA A 18 3.41 0.96 5.84
N GLY A 19 3.58 0.63 4.56
CA GLY A 19 2.50 0.58 3.58
C GLY A 19 1.49 -0.53 3.88
N GLY A 20 1.98 -1.72 4.24
CA GLY A 20 1.14 -2.88 4.58
C GLY A 20 0.31 -2.71 5.85
N ALA A 21 0.81 -1.96 6.84
CA ALA A 21 0.09 -1.69 8.08
C ALA A 21 -1.30 -1.07 7.87
N ASN A 22 -1.47 -0.27 6.79
CA ASN A 22 -2.76 0.32 6.43
C ASN A 22 -3.83 -0.72 6.08
N LEU A 23 -3.45 -1.89 5.58
CA LEU A 23 -4.39 -2.96 5.24
C LEU A 23 -5.05 -3.57 6.49
N VAL A 24 -4.38 -3.50 7.63
CA VAL A 24 -4.88 -4.01 8.90
C VAL A 24 -5.59 -2.90 9.67
N LEU A 25 -4.97 -1.73 9.77
CA LEU A 25 -5.46 -0.66 10.62
C LEU A 25 -6.72 0.02 10.07
N MET A 26 -6.77 0.30 8.77
CA MET A 26 -7.90 1.04 8.18
C MET A 26 -9.24 0.31 8.30
N PRO A 27 -9.35 -1.02 8.07
CA PRO A 27 -10.59 -1.75 8.33
C PRO A 27 -11.03 -1.72 9.80
N ILE A 28 -10.09 -1.84 10.75
CA ILE A 28 -10.38 -1.83 12.19
C ILE A 28 -10.91 -0.46 12.61
N VAL A 29 -10.25 0.62 12.18
CA VAL A 29 -10.66 1.99 12.48
C VAL A 29 -11.98 2.32 11.79
N GLY A 30 -12.14 1.94 10.51
CA GLY A 30 -13.36 2.14 9.74
C GLY A 30 -14.57 1.44 10.35
N ALA A 31 -14.42 0.24 10.90
CA ALA A 31 -15.50 -0.48 11.57
C ALA A 31 -15.99 0.19 12.86
N LYS A 32 -15.17 1.04 13.51
CA LYS A 32 -15.53 1.77 14.74
C LYS A 32 -16.26 3.08 14.47
N LEU A 33 -16.15 3.66 13.27
CA LEU A 33 -16.74 4.96 12.92
C LEU A 33 -18.28 5.04 13.08
N PRO A 34 -19.08 4.02 12.69
CA PRO A 34 -20.54 4.12 12.77
C PRO A 34 -21.05 4.28 14.20
N THR A 35 -20.40 3.62 15.16
CA THR A 35 -20.78 3.57 16.57
C THR A 35 -20.04 4.60 17.44
N ALA A 36 -19.11 5.35 16.87
CA ALA A 36 -18.30 6.31 17.61
C ALA A 36 -19.10 7.56 18.00
N THR A 37 -18.86 8.09 19.21
CA THR A 37 -19.35 9.41 19.63
C THR A 37 -18.74 10.52 18.76
N PRO A 38 -19.30 11.74 18.74
CA PRO A 38 -18.73 12.86 17.99
C PRO A 38 -17.25 13.13 18.30
N GLU A 39 -16.86 13.05 19.58
CA GLU A 39 -15.48 13.24 20.03
C GLU A 39 -14.57 12.12 19.53
N GLN A 40 -15.02 10.86 19.62
CA GLN A 40 -14.28 9.70 19.14
C GLN A 40 -14.08 9.74 17.62
N ARG A 41 -15.07 10.22 16.85
CA ARG A 41 -14.95 10.37 15.39
C ARG A 41 -13.81 11.31 15.02
N GLY A 42 -13.64 12.43 15.72
CA GLY A 42 -12.52 13.34 15.50
C GLY A 42 -11.16 12.66 15.63
N LEU A 43 -10.98 11.87 16.69
CA LEU A 43 -9.74 11.09 16.90
C LEU A 43 -9.54 10.03 15.81
N LEU A 44 -10.59 9.27 15.47
CA LEU A 44 -10.51 8.21 14.45
C LEU A 44 -10.19 8.80 13.07
N PHE A 45 -10.74 9.96 12.71
CA PHE A 45 -10.39 10.63 11.46
C PHE A 45 -8.93 11.12 11.44
N SER A 46 -8.42 11.67 12.54
CA SER A 46 -7.00 12.03 12.66
C SER A 46 -6.07 10.82 12.44
N ILE A 47 -6.42 9.66 13.01
CA ILE A 47 -5.71 8.40 12.78
C ILE A 47 -5.76 8.00 11.30
N ILE A 48 -6.95 8.01 10.69
CA ILE A 48 -7.13 7.69 9.27
C ILE A 48 -6.24 8.58 8.39
N GLU A 49 -6.24 9.89 8.63
CA GLU A 49 -5.45 10.84 7.86
C GLU A 49 -3.94 10.64 8.04
N GLY A 50 -3.48 10.41 9.27
CA GLY A 50 -2.09 10.13 9.57
C GLY A 50 -1.59 8.88 8.84
N PHE A 51 -2.34 7.79 8.93
CA PHE A 51 -1.99 6.53 8.28
C PHE A 51 -2.13 6.58 6.75
N ALA A 52 -3.11 7.33 6.22
CA ALA A 52 -3.21 7.58 4.79
C ALA A 52 -1.96 8.32 4.25
N LYS A 53 -1.47 9.33 4.97
CA LYS A 53 -0.23 10.05 4.63
C LYS A 53 0.99 9.13 4.69
N VAL A 54 1.16 8.39 5.80
CA VAL A 54 2.26 7.43 5.95
C VAL A 54 2.24 6.40 4.82
N GLY A 55 1.08 5.83 4.51
CA GLY A 55 0.92 4.87 3.42
C GLY A 55 1.32 5.42 2.06
N LYS A 56 0.94 6.67 1.76
CA LYS A 56 1.32 7.32 0.50
C LYS A 56 2.83 7.49 0.39
N TYR A 57 3.49 7.98 1.44
CA TYR A 57 4.95 8.12 1.45
C TYR A 57 5.66 6.77 1.41
N ALA A 58 5.20 5.80 2.20
CA ALA A 58 5.72 4.45 2.21
C ALA A 58 5.62 3.80 0.82
N PHE A 59 4.48 3.94 0.14
CA PHE A 59 4.30 3.42 -1.20
C PHE A 59 5.23 4.09 -2.23
N ALA A 60 5.34 5.43 -2.20
CA ALA A 60 6.27 6.15 -3.07
C ALA A 60 7.73 5.72 -2.83
N THR A 61 8.14 5.61 -1.56
CA THR A 61 9.46 5.12 -1.16
C THR A 61 9.69 3.70 -1.66
N LEU A 62 8.70 2.82 -1.56
CA LEU A 62 8.77 1.44 -2.03
C LEU A 62 9.01 1.35 -3.54
N LEU A 63 8.32 2.17 -4.34
CA LEU A 63 8.52 2.20 -5.79
C LEU A 63 9.94 2.65 -6.15
N VAL A 64 10.41 3.74 -5.56
CA VAL A 64 11.76 4.27 -5.81
C VAL A 64 12.83 3.26 -5.37
N THR A 65 12.74 2.79 -4.13
CA THR A 65 13.73 1.85 -3.58
C THR A 65 13.68 0.48 -4.25
N GLY A 66 12.53 0.06 -4.78
CA GLY A 66 12.41 -1.18 -5.57
C GLY A 66 13.22 -1.12 -6.87
N ILE A 67 13.10 -0.01 -7.61
CA ILE A 67 13.89 0.23 -8.83
C ILE A 67 15.38 0.32 -8.49
N LEU A 68 15.73 1.09 -7.47
CA LEU A 68 17.12 1.23 -7.03
C LEU A 68 17.72 -0.10 -6.57
N THR A 69 16.94 -0.96 -5.92
CA THR A 69 17.39 -2.29 -5.50
C THR A 69 17.66 -3.19 -6.71
N LEU A 70 16.76 -3.19 -7.71
CA LEU A 70 16.98 -3.96 -8.94
C LEU A 70 18.24 -3.49 -9.68
N TRP A 71 18.47 -2.19 -9.73
CA TRP A 71 19.68 -1.63 -10.34
C TRP A 71 20.95 -1.98 -9.54
N LEU A 72 21.01 -1.61 -8.26
CA LEU A 72 22.25 -1.64 -7.49
C LEU A 72 22.64 -3.03 -7.01
N LYS A 73 21.66 -3.91 -6.78
CA LYS A 73 21.93 -5.28 -6.30
C LYS A 73 21.90 -6.31 -7.43
N TRP A 74 21.03 -6.12 -8.43
CA TRP A 74 20.85 -7.08 -9.52
C TRP A 74 21.28 -6.57 -10.90
N ASN A 75 21.82 -5.36 -11.01
CA ASN A 75 22.28 -4.77 -12.27
C ASN A 75 21.24 -4.90 -13.41
N TRP A 76 19.97 -4.62 -13.11
CA TRP A 76 18.83 -4.74 -14.03
C TRP A 76 18.48 -6.16 -14.49
N VAL A 77 19.17 -7.16 -13.96
CA VAL A 77 18.84 -8.57 -14.25
C VAL A 77 17.62 -8.95 -13.43
N VAL A 78 16.54 -9.30 -14.13
CA VAL A 78 15.32 -9.82 -13.50
C VAL A 78 15.59 -11.25 -13.02
N PRO A 79 15.38 -11.57 -11.73
CA PRO A 79 15.78 -12.88 -11.19
C PRO A 79 15.07 -14.07 -11.82
N ASN A 80 13.74 -14.02 -11.93
CA ASN A 80 12.89 -15.08 -12.48
C ASN A 80 11.45 -14.57 -12.73
N GLY A 81 10.56 -15.45 -13.20
CA GLY A 81 9.15 -15.11 -13.50
C GLY A 81 8.33 -14.57 -12.32
N TRP A 82 8.66 -14.95 -11.08
CA TRP A 82 7.96 -14.44 -9.88
C TRP A 82 8.15 -12.95 -9.68
N PHE A 83 9.26 -12.38 -10.18
CA PHE A 83 9.46 -10.94 -10.20
C PHE A 83 8.35 -10.24 -11.00
N TRP A 84 7.96 -10.78 -12.16
CA TRP A 84 6.88 -10.20 -12.96
C TRP A 84 5.52 -10.32 -12.27
N LEU A 85 5.25 -11.44 -11.59
CA LEU A 85 4.03 -11.59 -10.79
C LEU A 85 3.99 -10.55 -9.66
N LYS A 86 5.12 -10.29 -9.00
CA LYS A 86 5.26 -9.19 -8.02
C LYS A 86 4.95 -7.84 -8.65
N MET A 87 5.49 -7.56 -9.83
CA MET A 87 5.24 -6.30 -10.54
C MET A 87 3.78 -6.13 -10.96
N LEU A 88 3.08 -7.20 -11.36
CA LEU A 88 1.64 -7.18 -11.61
C LEU A 88 0.84 -6.87 -10.33
N GLY A 89 1.24 -7.43 -9.19
CA GLY A 89 0.66 -7.08 -7.89
C GLY A 89 0.85 -5.60 -7.55
N ILE A 90 2.05 -5.05 -7.76
CA ILE A 90 2.32 -3.61 -7.58
C ILE A 90 1.45 -2.76 -8.50
N LEU A 91 1.33 -3.12 -9.78
CA LEU A 91 0.46 -2.43 -10.73
C LEU A 91 -1.00 -2.44 -10.27
N GLY A 92 -1.48 -3.60 -9.81
CA GLY A 92 -2.82 -3.74 -9.21
C GLY A 92 -3.02 -2.81 -8.02
N MET A 93 -2.04 -2.73 -7.11
CA MET A 93 -2.08 -1.79 -5.98
C MET A 93 -2.19 -0.33 -6.46
N ILE A 94 -1.40 0.09 -7.46
CA ILE A 94 -1.48 1.45 -8.03
C ILE A 94 -2.91 1.71 -8.52
N VAL A 95 -3.45 0.81 -9.35
CA VAL A 95 -4.78 0.95 -9.94
C VAL A 95 -5.85 1.07 -8.85
N PHE A 96 -5.89 0.15 -7.89
CA PHE A 96 -6.94 0.15 -6.86
C PHE A 96 -6.82 1.32 -5.89
N ILE A 97 -5.61 1.74 -5.53
CA ILE A 97 -5.40 2.94 -4.70
C ILE A 97 -5.87 4.20 -5.46
N SER A 98 -5.52 4.34 -6.74
CA SER A 98 -5.97 5.46 -7.56
C SER A 98 -7.48 5.50 -7.75
N LEU A 99 -8.11 4.34 -8.03
CA LEU A 99 -9.57 4.23 -8.13
C LEU A 99 -10.26 4.59 -6.81
N ASN A 100 -9.70 4.14 -5.68
CA ASN A 100 -10.23 4.47 -4.36
C ASN A 100 -10.13 5.97 -4.06
N GLU A 101 -9.04 6.63 -4.45
CA GLU A 101 -8.88 8.07 -4.28
C GLU A 101 -9.87 8.88 -5.13
N VAL A 102 -10.10 8.47 -6.38
CA VAL A 102 -11.14 9.09 -7.23
C VAL A 102 -12.53 8.86 -6.63
N ASN A 103 -12.80 7.65 -6.12
CA ASN A 103 -14.07 7.30 -5.52
C ASN A 103 -14.31 8.07 -4.20
N ARG A 104 -13.25 8.34 -3.42
CA ARG A 104 -13.31 9.19 -2.23
C ARG A 104 -13.79 10.60 -2.54
N LYS A 105 -13.31 11.20 -3.63
CA LYS A 105 -13.79 12.52 -4.09
C LYS A 105 -15.29 12.50 -4.42
N LYS A 106 -15.79 11.42 -5.01
CA LYS A 106 -17.23 11.23 -5.28
C LYS A 106 -18.05 11.04 -4.00
N ALA A 107 -17.53 10.30 -3.03
CA ALA A 107 -18.17 10.13 -1.72
C ALA A 107 -18.34 11.48 -1.00
N ILE A 108 -17.30 12.33 -1.03
CA ILE A 108 -17.36 13.69 -0.47
C ILE A 108 -18.41 14.55 -1.19
N ALA A 109 -18.62 14.34 -2.50
CA ALA A 109 -19.65 15.00 -3.28
C ALA A 109 -21.08 14.45 -3.05
N GLY A 110 -21.27 13.52 -2.12
CA GLY A 110 -22.60 13.01 -1.72
C GLY A 110 -23.03 11.69 -2.38
N ASP A 111 -22.16 11.01 -3.13
CA ASP A 111 -22.48 9.72 -3.73
C ASP A 111 -22.47 8.59 -2.67
N ALA A 112 -23.66 8.13 -2.28
CA ALA A 112 -23.84 7.06 -1.30
C ALA A 112 -23.28 5.69 -1.73
N GLU A 113 -23.24 5.39 -3.03
CA GLU A 113 -22.68 4.14 -3.56
C GLU A 113 -21.15 4.15 -3.53
N ALA A 114 -20.52 5.32 -3.41
CA ALA A 114 -19.07 5.42 -3.26
C ALA A 114 -18.58 4.71 -1.98
N GLY A 115 -19.37 4.67 -0.90
CA GLY A 115 -18.99 3.96 0.33
C GLY A 115 -18.73 2.46 0.11
N LYS A 116 -19.61 1.78 -0.62
CA LYS A 116 -19.47 0.34 -0.94
C LYS A 116 -18.25 0.09 -1.83
N ARG A 117 -18.05 0.94 -2.85
CA ARG A 117 -16.90 0.84 -3.76
C ARG A 117 -15.57 1.03 -3.04
N SER A 118 -15.50 1.94 -2.07
CA SER A 118 -14.26 2.15 -1.28
C SER A 118 -13.84 0.91 -0.50
N LYS A 119 -14.80 0.17 0.08
CA LYS A 119 -14.52 -1.10 0.77
C LYS A 119 -13.95 -2.14 -0.21
N MET A 120 -14.59 -2.30 -1.37
CA MET A 120 -14.13 -3.22 -2.42
C MET A 120 -12.71 -2.89 -2.89
N PHE A 121 -12.42 -1.62 -3.21
CA PHE A 121 -11.08 -1.21 -3.64
C PHE A 121 -10.01 -1.43 -2.55
N GLY A 122 -10.36 -1.22 -1.28
CA GLY A 122 -9.49 -1.56 -0.16
C GLY A 122 -9.15 -3.05 -0.09
N GLN A 123 -10.15 -3.92 -0.25
CA GLN A 123 -9.97 -5.38 -0.28
C GLN A 123 -9.11 -5.82 -1.48
N LEU A 124 -9.39 -5.29 -2.67
CA LEU A 124 -8.61 -5.59 -3.88
C LEU A 124 -7.16 -5.12 -3.76
N THR A 125 -6.92 -3.96 -3.14
CA THR A 125 -5.56 -3.49 -2.80
C THR A 125 -4.87 -4.47 -1.84
N GLY A 126 -5.60 -4.98 -0.84
CA GLY A 126 -5.09 -5.99 0.09
C GLY A 126 -4.72 -7.31 -0.58
N VAL A 127 -5.56 -7.81 -1.49
CA VAL A 127 -5.26 -9.01 -2.29
C VAL A 127 -4.01 -8.77 -3.16
N ALA A 128 -3.93 -7.63 -3.85
CA ALA A 128 -2.76 -7.28 -4.65
C ALA A 128 -1.48 -7.22 -3.80
N PHE A 129 -1.56 -6.65 -2.59
CA PHE A 129 -0.45 -6.66 -1.64
C PHE A 129 -0.03 -8.08 -1.22
N LEU A 130 -0.97 -8.97 -0.94
CA LEU A 130 -0.66 -10.37 -0.62
C LEU A 130 0.04 -11.09 -1.78
N VAL A 131 -0.38 -10.83 -3.02
CA VAL A 131 0.32 -11.33 -4.21
C VAL A 131 1.76 -10.82 -4.25
N VAL A 132 2.00 -9.54 -3.93
CA VAL A 132 3.35 -8.95 -3.84
C VAL A 132 4.18 -9.63 -2.75
N VAL A 133 3.64 -9.83 -1.54
CA VAL A 133 4.34 -10.54 -0.45
C VAL A 133 4.76 -11.93 -0.91
N PHE A 134 3.80 -12.71 -1.39
CA PHE A 134 4.00 -14.10 -1.74
C PHE A 134 5.02 -14.25 -2.88
N SER A 135 4.82 -13.52 -3.98
CA SER A 135 5.72 -13.58 -5.13
C SER A 135 7.11 -13.03 -4.83
N ALA A 136 7.26 -12.06 -3.92
CA ALA A 136 8.57 -11.54 -3.52
C ALA A 136 9.44 -12.62 -2.85
N VAL A 137 8.85 -13.53 -2.07
CA VAL A 137 9.59 -14.64 -1.45
C VAL A 137 10.24 -15.52 -2.52
N PHE A 138 9.50 -15.89 -3.56
CA PHE A 138 10.02 -16.75 -4.64
C PHE A 138 10.86 -16.00 -5.68
N ALA A 139 10.69 -14.68 -5.81
CA ALA A 139 11.50 -13.89 -6.72
C ALA A 139 12.95 -13.71 -6.23
N PHE A 140 13.19 -13.83 -4.92
CA PHE A 140 14.49 -13.50 -4.31
C PHE A 140 15.06 -14.58 -3.37
N ASN A 141 14.51 -15.80 -3.42
CA ASN A 141 15.09 -17.02 -2.84
C ASN A 141 15.95 -17.72 -3.89
#